data_AF-F8NL68-F1
#
_entry.id   AF-F8NL68-F1
#
_cell.length_a   1.000
_cell.length_b   1.000
_cell.length_c   1.000
_cell.angle_alpha   90.00
_cell.angle_beta   90.00
_cell.angle_gamma   90.00
#
_symmetry.space_group_name_H-M   'P 1'
#
loop_
_entity.id
_entity.type
_entity.pdbx_description
1 polymer ?
#
loop_
_entity_poly.entity_id
_entity_poly.type
_entity_poly.pdbx_seq_one_letter_code
_entity_poly.pdbx_strand_id
1 'polypeptide(L)'
;MLAGRPLPLLESMIFHASDKHRMPTGPFNLPPIIAERNSPRLRCFGLGLPLYRITDIRIPWHQLTHLCLFNAFTSSITPTLNGYLHVLRQCTNIKSFILTVTNYELKRPAPTLELSLIEDLQLHILVDGCRLGSFLDVLVLPKLRQLYIRCAFLSRDPLEQQ
;
A
#
# COMPACT_ATOMS: atom_id res chain seq x y z
N MET A 1 -24.18 5.02 8.16
CA MET A 1 -23.41 4.60 9.36
C MET A 1 -23.52 3.09 9.48
N LEU A 2 -22.47 2.33 9.14
CA LEU A 2 -22.44 0.87 9.33
C LEU A 2 -22.19 0.60 10.83
N ALA A 3 -23.28 0.51 11.59
CA ALA A 3 -23.24 0.29 13.02
C ALA A 3 -22.82 -1.16 13.34
N GLY A 4 -21.55 -1.38 13.65
CA GLY A 4 -21.03 -2.46 14.52
C GLY A 4 -21.30 -3.94 14.18
N ARG A 5 -22.04 -4.27 13.11
CA ARG A 5 -22.38 -5.66 12.76
C ARG A 5 -21.24 -6.31 11.97
N PRO A 6 -20.79 -7.53 12.27
CA PRO A 6 -19.74 -8.19 11.48
C PRO A 6 -20.11 -8.27 10.00
N LEU A 7 -19.10 -8.29 9.12
CA LEU A 7 -19.23 -8.45 7.67
C LEU A 7 -18.65 -9.81 7.24
N PRO A 8 -19.29 -10.94 7.60
CA PRO A 8 -18.74 -12.28 7.39
C PRO A 8 -18.55 -12.66 5.92
N LEU A 9 -19.24 -11.96 5.01
CA LEU A 9 -19.20 -12.17 3.57
C LEU A 9 -18.33 -11.14 2.83
N LEU A 10 -17.69 -10.20 3.54
CA LEU A 10 -16.84 -9.21 2.90
C LEU A 10 -15.57 -9.87 2.36
N GLU A 11 -15.43 -9.87 1.03
CA GLU A 11 -14.28 -10.45 0.34
C GLU A 11 -13.32 -9.39 -0.19
N SER A 12 -13.83 -8.20 -0.51
CA SER A 12 -13.05 -7.11 -1.09
C SER A 12 -13.40 -5.78 -0.46
N MET A 13 -12.37 -4.99 -0.16
CA MET A 13 -12.53 -3.65 0.37
C MET A 13 -11.45 -2.72 -0.16
N ILE A 14 -11.86 -1.60 -0.75
CA ILE A 14 -10.93 -0.59 -1.25
C ILE A 14 -11.34 0.75 -0.68
N PHE A 15 -10.45 1.38 0.07
CA PHE A 15 -10.54 2.77 0.45
C PHE A 15 -9.66 3.59 -0.46
N HIS A 16 -10.19 4.65 -1.04
CA HIS A 16 -9.40 5.58 -1.84
C HIS A 16 -9.87 6.99 -1.53
N ALA A 17 -9.00 7.81 -0.93
CA ALA A 17 -9.29 9.23 -0.80
C ALA A 17 -9.09 9.87 -2.17
N SER A 18 -10.17 10.41 -2.73
CA SER A 18 -10.14 11.12 -4.01
C SER A 18 -9.68 12.58 -3.88
N ASP A 19 -9.68 13.15 -2.67
CA ASP A 19 -9.42 14.57 -2.44
C ASP A 19 -8.36 14.79 -1.35
N LYS A 20 -7.22 15.38 -1.75
CA LYS A 20 -6.11 15.75 -0.86
C LYS A 20 -6.51 16.77 0.21
N HIS A 21 -7.51 17.61 -0.06
CA HIS A 21 -7.95 18.67 0.85
C HIS A 21 -8.91 18.16 1.92
N ARG A 22 -9.44 16.95 1.76
CA ARG A 22 -10.35 16.29 2.73
C ARG A 22 -9.70 15.10 3.42
N MET A 23 -8.38 14.98 3.34
CA MET A 23 -7.67 13.95 4.06
C MET A 23 -7.82 14.18 5.57
N PRO A 24 -8.26 13.17 6.34
CA PRO A 24 -8.35 13.30 7.79
C PRO A 24 -6.93 13.55 8.35
N THR A 25 -6.76 14.69 9.01
CA THR A 25 -5.51 15.06 9.70
C THR A 25 -5.32 14.24 10.99
N GLY A 26 -6.42 13.79 11.61
CA GLY A 26 -6.44 12.88 12.76
C GLY A 26 -6.25 11.39 12.39
N PRO A 27 -6.03 10.49 13.37
CA PRO A 27 -5.78 9.06 13.15
C PRO A 27 -6.85 8.44 12.26
N PHE A 28 -6.43 7.76 11.19
CA PHE A 28 -7.37 7.03 10.34
C PHE A 28 -7.76 5.74 11.04
N ASN A 29 -8.90 5.77 11.72
CA ASN A 29 -9.48 4.59 12.33
C ASN A 29 -10.36 3.90 11.29
N LEU A 30 -9.89 2.77 10.77
CA LEU A 30 -10.78 1.85 10.08
C LEU A 30 -11.90 1.45 11.03
N PRO A 31 -13.16 1.41 10.57
CA PRO A 31 -14.25 1.00 11.43
C PRO A 31 -13.95 -0.41 11.98
N PRO A 32 -14.19 -0.67 13.28
CA PRO A 32 -13.86 -1.95 13.95
C PRO A 32 -14.46 -3.19 13.27
N ILE A 33 -15.48 -2.98 12.44
CA ILE A 33 -16.14 -3.96 11.58
C ILE A 33 -15.21 -4.65 10.55
N ILE A 34 -14.06 -4.06 10.25
CA ILE A 34 -13.07 -4.60 9.31
C ILE A 34 -11.97 -5.38 10.05
N ALA A 35 -12.00 -5.35 11.40
CA ALA A 35 -11.08 -6.13 12.20
C ALA A 35 -11.16 -7.62 11.85
N GLU A 36 -10.06 -8.33 12.07
CA GLU A 36 -9.84 -9.74 11.74
C GLU A 36 -11.02 -10.66 12.05
N ARG A 37 -11.68 -10.47 13.20
CA ARG A 37 -12.82 -11.30 13.62
C ARG A 37 -14.13 -11.03 12.87
N ASN A 38 -14.24 -9.85 12.26
CA ASN A 38 -15.48 -9.38 11.66
C ASN A 38 -15.51 -9.57 10.13
N SER A 39 -14.38 -9.84 9.49
CA SER A 39 -14.25 -10.02 8.04
C SER A 39 -13.38 -11.24 7.66
N PRO A 40 -13.74 -12.48 8.07
CA PRO A 40 -12.95 -13.70 7.86
C PRO A 40 -12.77 -14.10 6.38
N ARG A 41 -13.60 -13.55 5.49
CA ARG A 41 -13.51 -13.80 4.05
C ARG A 41 -12.76 -12.73 3.28
N LEU A 42 -12.23 -11.69 3.93
CA LEU A 42 -11.51 -10.62 3.23
C LEU A 42 -10.28 -11.21 2.53
N ARG A 43 -10.22 -11.07 1.20
CA ARG A 43 -9.12 -11.54 0.34
C ARG A 43 -8.46 -10.39 -0.41
N CYS A 44 -9.20 -9.31 -0.66
CA CYS A 44 -8.71 -8.15 -1.39
C CYS A 44 -8.81 -6.90 -0.52
N PHE A 45 -7.68 -6.21 -0.33
CA PHE A 45 -7.64 -4.95 0.40
C PHE A 45 -6.93 -3.86 -0.40
N GLY A 46 -7.56 -2.69 -0.47
CA GLY A 46 -7.03 -1.50 -1.12
C GLY A 46 -7.03 -0.30 -0.19
N LEU A 47 -5.94 0.46 -0.19
CA LEU A 47 -5.82 1.66 0.63
C LEU A 47 -5.12 2.79 -0.14
N GLY A 48 -5.86 3.86 -0.40
CA GLY A 48 -5.41 5.10 -1.00
C GLY A 48 -5.40 6.24 0.02
N LEU A 49 -4.57 6.11 1.06
CA LEU A 49 -4.36 7.10 2.12
C LEU A 49 -2.86 7.24 2.39
N PRO A 50 -2.40 8.36 2.99
CA PRO A 50 -1.03 8.53 3.45
C PRO A 50 -0.59 7.34 4.30
N LEU A 51 0.42 6.63 3.81
CA LEU A 51 0.74 5.28 4.28
C LEU A 51 1.52 5.24 5.60
N TYR A 52 1.83 6.39 6.21
CA TYR A 52 2.54 6.46 7.49
C TYR A 52 1.75 5.85 8.66
N ARG A 53 0.46 5.51 8.45
CA ARG A 53 -0.40 4.81 9.43
C ARG A 53 -0.79 3.39 9.02
N ILE A 54 -0.21 2.84 7.95
CA ILE A 54 -0.63 1.51 7.47
C ILE A 54 -0.35 0.42 8.52
N THR A 55 0.67 0.60 9.36
CA THR A 55 1.00 -0.32 10.46
C THR A 55 -0.05 -0.33 11.58
N ASP A 56 -0.87 0.72 11.69
CA ASP A 56 -1.91 0.84 12.72
C ASP A 56 -3.23 0.18 12.28
N ILE A 57 -3.30 -0.24 11.02
CA ILE A 57 -4.48 -0.86 10.43
C ILE A 57 -4.60 -2.31 10.90
N ARG A 58 -5.69 -2.59 11.63
CA ARG A 58 -6.03 -3.93 12.12
C ARG A 58 -7.02 -4.59 11.18
N ILE A 59 -6.51 -5.36 10.23
CA ILE A 59 -7.28 -6.22 9.32
C ILE A 59 -6.64 -7.63 9.30
N PRO A 60 -7.32 -8.67 8.79
CA PRO A 60 -6.73 -10.00 8.75
C PRO A 60 -5.71 -10.10 7.60
N TRP A 61 -4.50 -9.56 7.81
CA TRP A 61 -3.44 -9.48 6.79
C TRP A 61 -3.06 -10.84 6.20
N HIS A 62 -2.99 -11.87 7.05
CA HIS A 62 -2.52 -13.20 6.69
C HIS A 62 -3.40 -13.90 5.63
N GLN A 63 -4.69 -13.59 5.55
CA GLN A 63 -5.63 -14.20 4.59
C GLN A 63 -5.76 -13.40 3.29
N LEU A 64 -5.12 -12.23 3.19
CA LEU A 64 -5.14 -11.43 1.97
C LEU A 64 -4.38 -12.14 0.85
N THR A 65 -4.98 -12.09 -0.33
CA THR A 65 -4.40 -12.59 -1.59
C THR A 65 -4.09 -11.46 -2.56
N HIS A 66 -4.80 -10.34 -2.45
CA HIS A 66 -4.60 -9.14 -3.25
C HIS A 66 -4.48 -7.92 -2.34
N LEU A 67 -3.42 -7.14 -2.52
CA LEU A 67 -3.15 -5.93 -1.76
C LEU A 67 -2.84 -4.78 -2.72
N CYS A 68 -3.53 -3.66 -2.54
CA CYS A 68 -3.37 -2.49 -3.37
C CYS A 68 -3.12 -1.26 -2.51
N LEU A 69 -1.91 -0.70 -2.56
CA LEU A 69 -1.52 0.47 -1.78
C LEU A 69 -1.32 1.65 -2.71
N PHE A 70 -2.09 2.71 -2.51
CA PHE A 70 -1.96 3.95 -3.26
C PHE A 70 -1.49 5.08 -2.36
N ASN A 71 -0.33 5.62 -2.68
CA ASN A 71 0.17 6.83 -2.06
C ASN A 71 0.43 7.88 -3.13
N ALA A 72 -0.66 8.52 -3.55
CA ALA A 72 -0.65 9.58 -4.56
C ALA A 72 -0.38 10.98 -3.98
N PHE A 73 -0.29 11.11 -2.65
CA PHE A 73 -0.18 12.41 -1.99
C PHE A 73 1.19 12.58 -1.32
N THR A 74 1.92 13.64 -1.69
CA THR A 74 3.13 14.05 -1.00
C THR A 74 2.73 14.70 0.33
N SER A 75 2.83 13.95 1.42
CA SER A 75 2.67 14.46 2.79
C SER A 75 4.05 14.80 3.39
N SER A 76 4.10 15.77 4.31
CA SER A 76 5.32 16.08 5.10
C SER A 76 5.80 14.88 5.93
N ILE A 77 4.93 13.90 6.17
CA ILE A 77 5.24 12.61 6.76
C ILE A 77 5.38 11.58 5.63
N THR A 78 6.62 11.22 5.36
CA THR A 78 6.98 10.26 4.33
C THR A 78 6.82 8.82 4.86
N PRO A 79 5.97 7.97 4.28
CA PRO A 79 6.01 6.54 4.59
C PRO A 79 7.36 5.98 4.19
N THR A 80 8.04 5.38 5.16
CA THR A 80 9.34 4.74 4.91
C THR A 80 9.13 3.39 4.25
N LEU A 81 10.13 2.96 3.46
CA LEU A 81 10.20 1.60 2.91
C LEU A 81 9.86 0.52 3.95
N ASN A 82 10.31 0.72 5.20
CA ASN A 82 10.07 -0.19 6.31
C ASN A 82 8.58 -0.38 6.63
N GLY A 83 7.73 0.63 6.45
CA GLY A 83 6.28 0.50 6.65
C GLY A 83 5.66 -0.48 5.66
N TYR A 84 6.04 -0.40 4.38
CA TYR A 84 5.57 -1.33 3.34
C TYR A 84 6.02 -2.76 3.63
N LEU A 85 7.30 -2.95 3.94
CA LEU A 85 7.86 -4.27 4.23
C LEU A 85 7.26 -4.87 5.50
N HIS A 86 6.97 -4.04 6.52
CA HIS A 86 6.32 -4.50 7.74
C HIS A 86 4.91 -5.07 7.46
N VAL A 87 4.13 -4.41 6.61
CA VAL A 87 2.81 -4.91 6.21
C VAL A 87 2.92 -6.15 5.34
N LEU A 88 3.82 -6.15 4.35
CA LEU A 88 4.03 -7.29 3.47
C LEU A 88 4.46 -8.56 4.24
N ARG A 89 5.24 -8.41 5.33
CA ARG A 89 5.58 -9.52 6.24
C ARG A 89 4.37 -10.19 6.89
N GLN A 90 3.28 -9.44 7.09
CA GLN A 90 2.05 -9.98 7.66
C GLN A 90 1.18 -10.68 6.60
N CYS A 91 1.44 -10.45 5.31
CA CYS A 91 0.64 -10.95 4.19
C CYS A 91 1.20 -12.27 3.66
N THR A 92 1.06 -13.36 4.41
CA THR A 92 1.68 -14.66 4.08
C THR A 92 1.07 -15.37 2.87
N ASN A 93 -0.17 -15.02 2.47
CA ASN A 93 -0.88 -15.62 1.34
C ASN A 93 -0.99 -14.71 0.11
N ILE A 94 -0.21 -13.62 0.07
CA ILE A 94 -0.33 -12.61 -0.97
C ILE A 94 0.14 -13.16 -2.34
N LYS A 95 -0.71 -13.00 -3.35
CA LYS A 95 -0.45 -13.42 -4.73
C LYS A 95 -0.28 -12.23 -5.68
N SER A 96 -1.03 -11.15 -5.43
CA SER A 96 -0.98 -9.94 -6.23
C SER A 96 -0.74 -8.73 -5.35
N PHE A 97 0.24 -7.92 -5.71
CA PHE A 97 0.57 -6.68 -4.99
C PHE A 97 0.70 -5.51 -5.96
N ILE A 98 -0.07 -4.45 -5.69
CA ILE A 98 -0.02 -3.20 -6.44
C ILE A 98 0.41 -2.09 -5.49
N LEU A 99 1.44 -1.35 -5.88
CA LEU A 99 2.00 -0.25 -5.11
C LEU A 99 2.10 1.00 -5.99
N THR A 100 1.36 2.04 -5.65
CA THR A 100 1.55 3.39 -6.20
C THR A 100 2.25 4.27 -5.17
N VAL A 101 3.40 4.84 -5.53
CA VAL A 101 4.19 5.70 -4.64
C VAL A 101 4.61 7.00 -5.34
N THR A 102 4.46 8.10 -4.63
CA THR A 102 5.11 9.38 -4.95
C THR A 102 6.55 9.41 -4.44
N ASN A 103 7.31 10.40 -4.89
CA ASN A 103 8.74 10.56 -4.65
C ASN A 103 9.15 10.38 -3.17
N TYR A 104 9.75 9.23 -2.83
CA TYR A 104 10.24 8.98 -1.49
C TYR A 104 11.64 8.37 -1.48
N GLU A 105 12.42 8.83 -0.51
CA GLU A 105 13.70 8.27 -0.12
C GLU A 105 13.51 6.83 0.39
N LEU A 106 13.60 5.86 -0.51
CA LEU A 106 13.80 4.45 -0.17
C LEU A 106 15.22 4.29 0.42
N LYS A 107 15.46 4.84 1.62
CA LYS A 107 16.74 4.74 2.34
C LYS A 107 16.90 3.32 2.91
N ARG A 108 18.05 2.68 2.62
CA ARG A 108 18.46 1.31 3.03
C ARG A 108 19.01 1.26 4.47
N PRO A 109 19.17 0.06 5.09
CA PRO A 109 18.85 -1.29 4.59
C PRO A 109 17.75 -1.96 5.41
N ALA A 110 16.68 -2.40 4.74
CA ALA A 110 15.76 -3.36 5.34
C ALA A 110 16.30 -4.79 5.11
N PRO A 111 16.04 -5.75 6.01
CA PRO A 111 16.31 -7.16 5.76
C PRO A 111 15.58 -7.60 4.50
N THR A 112 16.20 -8.50 3.74
CA THR A 112 15.56 -9.21 2.64
C THR A 112 14.21 -9.76 3.07
N LEU A 113 13.20 -9.57 2.24
CA LEU A 113 11.84 -10.03 2.42
C LEU A 113 11.49 -11.01 1.32
N GLU A 114 11.29 -12.27 1.70
CA GLU A 114 10.77 -13.28 0.80
C GLU A 114 9.23 -13.24 0.78
N LEU A 115 8.66 -13.17 -0.42
CA LEU A 115 7.22 -13.25 -0.65
C LEU A 115 6.95 -14.42 -1.58
N SER A 116 6.94 -15.63 -0.99
CA SER A 116 7.02 -16.91 -1.70
C SER A 116 5.81 -17.24 -2.59
N LEU A 117 4.73 -16.48 -2.49
CA LEU A 117 3.47 -16.70 -3.21
C LEU A 117 3.09 -15.58 -4.19
N ILE A 118 3.86 -14.48 -4.26
CA ILE A 118 3.57 -13.42 -5.21
C ILE A 118 3.78 -13.92 -6.63
N GLU A 119 2.73 -13.81 -7.43
CA GLU A 119 2.70 -14.10 -8.86
C GLU A 119 2.68 -12.80 -9.68
N ASP A 120 1.99 -11.75 -9.18
CA ASP A 120 1.83 -10.48 -9.89
C ASP A 120 2.28 -9.29 -9.03
N LEU A 121 3.26 -8.51 -9.52
CA LEU A 121 3.76 -7.30 -8.88
C LEU A 121 3.60 -6.10 -9.81
N GLN A 122 2.86 -5.07 -9.37
CA GLN A 122 2.68 -3.82 -10.11
C GLN A 122 3.18 -2.63 -9.31
N LEU A 123 4.11 -1.86 -9.88
CA LEU A 123 4.71 -0.70 -9.25
C LEU A 123 4.44 0.54 -10.09
N HIS A 124 3.68 1.50 -9.55
CA HIS A 124 3.39 2.78 -10.18
C HIS A 124 4.13 3.90 -9.44
N ILE A 125 5.05 4.55 -10.12
CA ILE A 125 5.95 5.52 -9.50
C ILE A 125 5.66 6.89 -10.09
N LEU A 126 5.30 7.84 -9.22
CA LEU A 126 5.03 9.23 -9.56
C LEU A 126 6.29 10.04 -9.17
N VAL A 127 7.08 10.46 -10.17
CA VAL A 127 8.54 10.67 -10.03
C VAL A 127 8.98 12.14 -9.98
N ASP A 128 10.00 12.41 -9.14
CA ASP A 128 11.26 13.11 -9.49
C ASP A 128 12.47 12.48 -8.71
N GLY A 129 13.21 11.50 -9.27
CA GLY A 129 14.40 10.90 -8.61
C GLY A 129 14.23 9.61 -7.76
N CYS A 130 13.30 8.71 -8.10
CA CYS A 130 13.00 7.51 -7.30
C CYS A 130 14.14 6.45 -7.23
N ARG A 131 14.42 5.91 -6.03
CA ARG A 131 15.37 4.80 -5.78
C ARG A 131 14.72 3.41 -5.87
N LEU A 132 13.96 3.13 -6.93
CA LEU A 132 13.24 1.86 -7.11
C LEU A 132 14.13 0.62 -6.93
N GLY A 133 15.38 0.66 -7.42
CA GLY A 133 16.32 -0.46 -7.29
C GLY A 133 16.52 -0.89 -5.84
N SER A 134 16.57 0.06 -4.90
CA SER A 134 16.72 -0.28 -3.47
C SER A 134 15.51 -1.04 -2.89
N PHE A 135 14.32 -0.84 -3.44
CA PHE A 135 13.12 -1.59 -3.08
C PHE A 135 13.13 -3.00 -3.68
N LEU A 136 13.45 -3.11 -4.97
CA LEU A 136 13.47 -4.41 -5.64
C LEU A 136 14.56 -5.33 -5.08
N ASP A 137 15.73 -4.78 -4.75
CA ASP A 137 16.87 -5.55 -4.24
C ASP A 137 16.63 -6.22 -2.87
N VAL A 138 15.62 -5.77 -2.11
CA VAL A 138 15.26 -6.41 -0.84
C VAL A 138 14.16 -7.47 -1.00
N LEU A 139 13.58 -7.65 -2.18
CA LEU A 139 12.49 -8.59 -2.40
C LEU A 139 13.02 -9.89 -3.02
N VAL A 140 12.62 -11.02 -2.44
CA VAL A 140 12.82 -12.36 -3.02
C VAL A 140 11.46 -12.91 -3.43
N LEU A 141 11.24 -13.04 -4.74
CA LEU A 141 9.94 -13.32 -5.35
C LEU A 141 10.00 -14.60 -6.21
N PRO A 142 10.13 -15.80 -5.60
CA PRO A 142 10.47 -17.03 -6.33
C PRO A 142 9.36 -17.52 -7.28
N LYS A 143 8.12 -17.02 -7.15
CA LYS A 143 6.98 -17.40 -7.99
C LYS A 143 6.48 -16.28 -8.89
N LEU A 144 7.24 -15.19 -9.02
CA LEU A 144 6.83 -14.04 -9.81
C LEU A 144 6.65 -14.44 -11.28
N ARG A 145 5.46 -14.18 -11.81
CA ARG A 145 5.09 -14.42 -13.21
C ARG A 145 4.98 -13.12 -13.98
N GLN A 146 4.49 -12.07 -13.34
CA GLN A 146 4.28 -10.77 -13.97
C GLN A 146 4.89 -9.67 -13.11
N LEU A 147 5.73 -8.86 -13.75
CA LEU A 147 6.26 -7.62 -13.18
C LEU A 147 5.87 -6.46 -14.09
N TYR A 148 5.09 -5.53 -13.55
CA TYR A 148 4.70 -4.31 -14.25
C TYR A 148 5.25 -3.11 -13.50
N ILE A 149 6.00 -2.27 -14.20
CA ILE A 149 6.57 -1.04 -13.63
C ILE A 149 6.14 0.12 -14.54
N ARG A 150 5.39 1.06 -13.98
CA ARG A 150 4.97 2.28 -14.66
C ARG A 150 5.54 3.49 -13.94
N CYS A 151 6.31 4.30 -14.66
CA CYS A 151 6.80 5.58 -14.18
C CYS A 151 6.01 6.70 -14.85
N ALA A 152 5.50 7.64 -14.05
CA ALA A 152 4.89 8.87 -14.54
C ALA A 152 5.65 10.06 -13.94
N PHE A 153 6.10 10.97 -14.81
CA PHE A 153 6.70 12.22 -14.40
C PHE A 153 5.58 13.22 -14.11
N LEU A 154 5.60 13.83 -12.93
CA LEU A 154 4.74 14.99 -12.68
C LEU A 154 5.36 16.15 -13.44
N SER A 155 4.79 16.50 -14.60
CA SER A 155 5.14 17.74 -15.28
C SER A 155 4.97 18.88 -14.28
N ARG A 156 6.03 19.64 -14.00
CA ARG A 156 5.88 20.92 -13.29
C ARG A 156 5.00 21.79 -14.17
N ASP A 157 3.93 22.34 -13.60
CA ASP A 157 3.17 23.38 -14.30
C ASP A 157 4.13 24.55 -14.61
N PRO A 158 4.22 25.03 -15.86
CA PRO A 158 5.06 26.17 -16.23
C PRO A 158 4.61 27.51 -15.61
N LEU A 159 3.63 27.51 -14.70
CA LEU A 159 3.04 28.69 -14.09
C LEU A 159 3.68 29.10 -12.74
N GLU A 160 4.63 28.31 -12.18
CA GLU A 160 5.37 28.69 -10.97
C GLU A 160 6.73 29.37 -11.27
N GLN A 161 6.92 29.90 -12.49
CA GLN A 161 8.13 30.65 -12.89
C GLN A 161 7.88 32.10 -13.33
N GLN A 162 6.75 32.71 -12.94
CA GLN A 162 6.50 34.15 -13.16
C GLN A 162 6.33 34.90 -11.85
#